data_AF-A0A6J8AGT7-F1
#
_entry.id   AF-A0A6J8AGT7-F1
#
_cell.length_a   1.000
_cell.length_b   1.000
_cell.length_c   1.000
_cell.angle_alpha   90.00
_cell.angle_beta   90.00
_cell.angle_gamma   90.00
#
_symmetry.space_group_name_H-M   'P 1'
#
loop_
_entity.id
_entity.type
_entity.pdbx_description
1 polymer ?
#
loop_
_entity_poly.entity_id
_entity_poly.type
_entity_poly.pdbx_seq_one_letter_code
_entity_poly.pdbx_strand_id
1 'polypeptide(L)'
;MLTYRYSHFVTVHPIEPVIFKYLLKGLEGFFSLTLEDHGLQQHINGPTHIHGHTLDVIITREISSILKNTPVVHDPYLCDKKGNPAGDHMALFAQLRISRPSKYRQTVTYRKYRDINLDDIKNDFVESIPPVVNATEPVDSLVSLYNTNLISVIDSLKRDNTSTKYRVAH
;
A
#
# COMPACT_ATOMS: atom_id res chain seq x y z
N MET A 1 -16.06 9.89 -29.82
CA MET A 1 -16.69 9.20 -28.68
C MET A 1 -15.59 8.88 -27.69
N LEU A 2 -15.38 9.75 -26.69
CA LEU A 2 -14.34 9.60 -25.66
C LEU A 2 -15.04 9.52 -24.31
N THR A 3 -15.08 8.31 -23.77
CA THR A 3 -15.52 7.99 -22.41
C THR A 3 -14.37 8.30 -21.46
N TYR A 4 -14.48 9.36 -20.66
CA TYR A 4 -13.57 9.58 -19.53
C TYR A 4 -14.17 8.90 -18.30
N ARG A 5 -13.56 7.78 -17.90
CA ARG A 5 -13.90 7.03 -16.69
C ARG A 5 -13.37 7.77 -15.46
N TYR A 6 -14.21 7.78 -14.45
CA TYR A 6 -13.96 8.20 -13.07
C TYR A 6 -12.64 7.69 -12.48
N SER A 7 -12.01 8.58 -11.71
CA SER A 7 -11.14 8.35 -10.54
C SER A 7 -10.59 6.93 -10.36
N HIS A 8 -9.34 6.73 -10.77
CA HIS A 8 -8.49 5.70 -10.19
C HIS A 8 -7.82 6.28 -8.94
N PHE A 9 -8.18 5.72 -7.78
CA PHE A 9 -7.42 5.87 -6.55
C PHE A 9 -6.12 5.08 -6.69
N VAL A 10 -4.99 5.74 -6.53
CA VAL A 10 -3.70 5.09 -6.30
C VAL A 10 -3.29 5.51 -4.90
N THR A 11 -3.39 4.57 -3.95
CA THR A 11 -2.80 4.68 -2.62
C THR A 11 -1.45 3.97 -2.63
N VAL A 12 -0.37 4.74 -2.49
CA VAL A 12 0.95 4.22 -2.13
C VAL A 12 1.44 5.01 -0.91
N HIS A 13 1.13 4.46 0.27
CA HIS A 13 1.67 4.95 1.54
C HIS A 13 3.22 4.86 1.58
N PRO A 14 3.90 5.71 2.39
CA PRO A 14 3.37 6.36 3.58
C PRO A 14 3.19 7.87 3.44
N ILE A 15 1.90 8.26 3.53
CA ILE A 15 1.36 9.60 3.83
C ILE A 15 1.32 10.52 2.60
N GLU A 16 0.36 10.18 1.73
CA GLU A 16 -0.16 11.02 0.67
C GLU A 16 -1.05 12.14 1.23
N PRO A 17 -1.19 13.29 0.53
CA PRO A 17 -2.12 14.34 0.91
C PRO A 17 -3.55 13.78 0.90
N VAL A 18 -4.22 13.87 2.05
CA VAL A 18 -5.60 13.41 2.18
C VAL A 18 -6.54 14.54 1.81
N ILE A 19 -7.24 14.39 0.69
CA ILE A 19 -8.30 15.31 0.27
C ILE A 19 -9.57 14.91 1.01
N PHE A 20 -9.97 15.71 1.99
CA PHE A 20 -11.22 15.51 2.73
C PHE A 20 -12.30 16.45 2.20
N LYS A 21 -13.53 15.93 2.08
CA LYS A 21 -14.75 16.69 1.75
C LYS A 21 -15.54 16.89 3.04
N TYR A 22 -15.68 18.11 3.54
CA TYR A 22 -16.49 18.40 4.73
C TYR A 22 -17.53 19.49 4.46
N LEU A 23 -18.75 19.25 4.93
CA LEU A 23 -19.85 20.21 4.93
C LEU A 23 -19.72 21.08 6.18
N LEU A 24 -19.17 22.29 6.08
CA LEU A 24 -19.03 23.19 7.21
C LEU A 24 -19.74 24.52 6.92
N LYS A 25 -20.96 24.66 7.41
CA LYS A 25 -21.52 25.97 7.74
C LYS A 25 -21.48 26.14 9.26
N GLY A 26 -20.78 27.16 9.74
CA GLY A 26 -20.81 27.57 11.16
C GLY A 26 -19.73 26.97 12.07
N LEU A 27 -18.81 26.15 11.56
CA LEU A 27 -17.74 25.49 12.33
C LEU A 27 -16.33 25.73 11.76
N GLU A 28 -16.15 26.71 10.88
CA GLU A 28 -14.85 26.97 10.23
C GLU A 28 -13.72 27.21 11.25
N GLY A 29 -14.02 27.87 12.37
CA GLY A 29 -13.08 28.03 13.48
C GLY A 29 -12.76 26.72 14.21
N PHE A 30 -13.77 25.89 14.49
CA PHE A 30 -13.57 24.60 15.16
C PHE A 30 -12.77 23.62 14.30
N PHE A 31 -13.04 23.59 13.00
CA PHE A 31 -12.29 22.76 12.07
C PHE A 31 -10.83 23.17 11.97
N SER A 32 -10.55 24.47 11.85
CA SER A 32 -9.17 24.98 11.78
C SER A 32 -8.39 24.66 13.06
N LEU A 33 -8.99 24.90 14.23
CA LEU A 33 -8.39 24.54 15.52
C LEU A 33 -8.10 23.03 15.63
N THR A 34 -9.04 22.18 15.19
CA THR A 34 -8.84 20.73 15.21
C THR A 34 -7.66 20.31 14.33
N LEU A 35 -7.47 20.96 13.16
CA LEU A 35 -6.33 20.68 12.30
C LEU A 35 -5.02 21.12 12.95
N GLU A 36 -4.99 22.33 13.51
CA GLU A 36 -3.82 22.88 14.21
C GLU A 36 -3.40 21.98 15.38
N ASP A 37 -4.37 21.51 16.20
CA ASP A 37 -4.13 20.59 17.32
C ASP A 37 -3.49 19.25 16.89
N HIS A 38 -3.64 18.87 15.62
CA HIS A 38 -3.07 17.65 15.03
C HIS A 38 -1.85 17.94 14.13
N GLY A 39 -1.32 19.17 14.16
CA GLY A 39 -0.17 19.58 13.33
C GLY A 39 -0.48 19.57 11.84
N LEU A 40 -1.73 19.84 11.48
CA LEU A 40 -2.24 19.93 10.11
C LEU A 40 -2.61 21.36 9.76
N GLN A 41 -2.46 21.72 8.50
CA GLN A 41 -2.77 23.04 7.97
C GLN A 41 -3.59 22.92 6.68
N GLN A 42 -4.68 23.67 6.60
CA GLN A 42 -5.53 23.85 5.42
C GLN A 42 -5.00 25.02 4.56
N HIS A 43 -5.01 24.88 3.23
CA HIS A 43 -4.37 25.82 2.30
C HIS A 43 -5.31 26.57 1.34
N ILE A 44 -6.60 26.21 1.28
CA ILE A 44 -7.54 26.86 0.36
C ILE A 44 -8.12 28.13 0.98
N ASN A 45 -7.86 29.26 0.30
CA ASN A 45 -8.44 30.56 0.59
C ASN A 45 -9.41 30.94 -0.53
N GLY A 46 -10.71 30.77 -0.28
CA GLY A 46 -11.77 31.19 -1.19
C GLY A 46 -12.84 30.13 -1.44
N PRO A 47 -13.97 30.52 -2.05
CA PRO A 47 -15.11 29.65 -2.23
C PRO A 47 -14.82 28.55 -3.24
N THR A 48 -15.07 27.30 -2.85
CA THR A 48 -14.97 26.11 -3.71
C THR A 48 -16.33 25.63 -4.21
N HIS A 49 -17.40 26.30 -3.79
CA HIS A 49 -18.77 26.06 -4.23
C HIS A 49 -19.37 27.37 -4.79
N ILE A 50 -20.24 27.27 -5.80
CA ILE A 50 -20.94 28.41 -6.43
C ILE A 50 -21.78 29.28 -5.47
N HIS A 51 -22.06 28.79 -4.26
CA HIS A 51 -22.81 29.51 -3.23
C HIS A 51 -21.88 30.29 -2.29
N GLY A 52 -20.60 30.42 -2.63
CA GLY A 52 -19.61 31.17 -1.85
C GLY A 52 -19.03 30.41 -0.66
N HIS A 53 -19.16 29.07 -0.61
CA HIS A 53 -18.68 28.24 0.49
C HIS A 53 -17.37 27.53 0.15
N THR A 54 -16.54 27.30 1.16
CA THR A 54 -15.31 26.51 1.05
C THR A 54 -15.56 25.11 1.63
N LEU A 55 -15.94 24.16 0.77
CA LEU A 55 -16.30 22.78 1.16
C LEU A 55 -15.18 21.77 0.85
N ASP A 56 -14.43 22.06 -0.21
CA ASP A 56 -13.26 21.29 -0.63
C ASP A 56 -11.98 21.99 -0.19
N VAL A 57 -11.06 21.21 0.38
CA VAL A 57 -9.89 21.70 1.11
C VAL A 57 -8.63 20.90 0.74
N ILE A 58 -7.46 21.52 0.85
CA ILE A 58 -6.16 20.85 0.70
C ILE A 58 -5.43 20.99 2.03
N ILE A 59 -5.13 19.86 2.64
CA ILE A 59 -4.54 19.79 3.98
C ILE A 59 -3.18 19.11 3.89
N THR A 60 -2.18 19.69 4.56
CA THR A 60 -0.87 19.06 4.73
C THR A 60 -0.49 19.07 6.20
N ARG A 61 0.56 18.33 6.58
CA ARG A 61 1.25 18.59 7.85
C ARG A 61 1.84 19.99 7.82
N GLU A 62 1.78 20.70 8.93
CA GLU A 62 2.34 22.06 9.08
C GLU A 62 3.84 22.09 8.75
N ILE A 63 4.57 21.07 9.21
CA ILE A 63 6.01 20.93 8.98
C ILE A 63 6.38 20.45 7.55
N SER A 64 5.39 20.19 6.70
CA SER A 64 5.63 19.63 5.37
C SER A 64 5.94 20.71 4.34
N SER A 65 7.05 20.55 3.61
CA SER A 65 7.39 21.39 2.45
C SER A 65 6.94 20.78 1.11
N ILE A 66 5.95 19.88 1.14
CA ILE A 66 5.45 19.16 -0.04
C ILE A 66 4.80 20.08 -1.07
N LEU A 67 4.18 21.20 -0.65
CA LEU A 67 3.61 22.16 -1.57
C LEU A 67 4.72 23.00 -2.21
N LYS A 68 4.75 23.04 -3.54
CA LYS A 68 5.69 23.88 -4.28
C LYS A 68 5.28 25.35 -4.23
N ASN A 69 3.97 25.60 -4.39
CA ASN A 69 3.31 26.90 -4.40
C ASN A 69 1.98 26.80 -3.62
N THR A 70 1.38 27.94 -3.29
CA THR A 70 0.03 28.00 -2.73
C THR A 70 -0.99 27.40 -3.71
N PRO A 71 -1.89 26.51 -3.25
CA PRO A 71 -2.95 26.00 -4.09
C PRO A 71 -3.92 27.08 -4.57
N VAL A 72 -4.57 26.83 -5.71
CA VAL A 72 -5.47 27.78 -6.36
C VAL A 72 -6.83 27.15 -6.62
N VAL A 73 -7.89 27.94 -6.44
CA VAL A 73 -9.27 27.59 -6.82
C VAL A 73 -9.55 28.10 -8.22
N HIS A 74 -10.12 27.26 -9.07
CA HIS A 74 -10.37 27.58 -10.48
C HIS A 74 -11.75 27.05 -10.91
N ASP A 75 -12.56 27.89 -11.56
CA ASP A 75 -13.82 27.44 -12.17
C ASP A 75 -13.48 26.57 -13.41
N PRO A 76 -13.84 25.28 -13.44
CA PRO A 76 -13.52 24.43 -14.58
C PRO A 76 -14.30 24.78 -15.85
N TYR A 77 -15.23 25.75 -15.81
CA TYR A 77 -16.08 26.18 -16.92
C TYR A 77 -16.79 25.01 -17.60
N LEU A 78 -17.20 24.03 -16.81
CA LEU A 78 -17.92 22.87 -17.30
C LEU A 78 -19.32 23.31 -17.72
N CYS A 79 -19.72 22.95 -18.93
CA CYS A 79 -21.08 23.18 -19.42
C CYS A 79 -21.71 21.88 -19.93
N ASP A 80 -23.03 21.78 -19.79
CA ASP A 80 -23.81 20.71 -20.39
C ASP A 80 -23.87 20.88 -21.92
N LYS A 81 -24.54 19.94 -22.61
CA LYS A 81 -24.71 20.00 -24.08
C LYS A 81 -25.49 21.22 -24.57
N LYS A 82 -26.16 21.95 -23.68
CA LYS A 82 -26.95 23.16 -23.96
C LYS A 82 -26.20 24.44 -23.58
N GLY A 83 -24.98 24.33 -23.07
CA GLY A 83 -24.18 25.48 -22.64
C GLY A 83 -24.48 25.97 -21.22
N ASN A 84 -25.32 25.27 -20.45
CA ASN A 84 -25.56 25.62 -19.06
C ASN A 84 -24.39 25.15 -18.19
N PRO A 85 -23.99 25.91 -17.15
CA PRO A 85 -23.00 25.45 -16.18
C PRO A 85 -23.35 24.07 -15.64
N ALA A 86 -22.41 23.13 -15.74
CA ALA A 86 -22.53 21.74 -15.34
C ALA A 86 -21.56 21.47 -14.19
N GLY A 87 -21.94 21.94 -12.99
CA GLY A 87 -21.18 21.76 -11.77
C GLY A 87 -21.40 22.90 -10.80
N ASP A 88 -21.47 22.59 -9.52
CA ASP A 88 -21.59 23.53 -8.42
C ASP A 88 -20.30 23.67 -7.60
N HIS A 89 -19.27 22.89 -7.96
CA HIS A 89 -17.94 22.88 -7.35
C HIS A 89 -16.87 23.47 -8.29
N MET A 90 -15.90 24.15 -7.68
CA MET A 90 -14.67 24.64 -8.33
C MET A 90 -13.60 23.56 -8.30
N ALA A 91 -12.66 23.61 -9.26
CA ALA A 91 -11.48 22.76 -9.25
C ALA A 91 -10.38 23.33 -8.33
N LEU A 92 -9.65 22.44 -7.67
CA LEU A 92 -8.49 22.78 -6.84
C LEU A 92 -7.20 22.33 -7.51
N PHE A 93 -6.25 23.25 -7.63
CA PHE A 93 -4.94 22.99 -8.23
C PHE A 93 -3.83 23.16 -7.20
N ALA A 94 -3.01 22.12 -7.01
CA ALA A 94 -1.82 22.17 -6.18
C ALA A 94 -0.63 21.56 -6.91
N GLN A 95 0.54 22.19 -6.78
CA GLN A 95 1.79 21.66 -7.32
C GLN A 95 2.62 21.07 -6.18
N LEU A 96 3.01 19.79 -6.31
CA LEU A 96 3.74 19.06 -5.27
C LEU A 96 5.23 18.92 -5.59
N ARG A 97 6.09 19.03 -4.57
CA ARG A 97 7.52 18.72 -4.62
C ARG A 97 7.72 17.24 -4.31
N ILE A 98 7.43 16.40 -5.28
CA ILE A 98 7.66 14.95 -5.17
C ILE A 98 8.96 14.62 -5.91
N SER A 99 9.96 14.16 -5.15
CA SER A 99 11.13 13.52 -5.72
C SER A 99 10.81 12.06 -6.00
N ARG A 100 11.28 11.53 -7.14
CA ARG A 100 11.25 10.09 -7.37
C ARG A 100 12.02 9.41 -6.22
N PRO A 101 11.44 8.41 -5.53
CA PRO A 101 12.18 7.63 -4.54
C PRO A 101 13.46 7.07 -5.17
N SER A 102 14.55 7.04 -4.40
CA SER A 102 15.76 6.38 -4.88
C SER A 102 15.45 4.92 -5.21
N LYS A 103 15.93 4.45 -6.36
CA LYS A 103 15.84 3.02 -6.70
C LYS A 103 16.66 2.27 -5.65
N TYR A 104 16.01 1.58 -4.73
CA TYR A 104 16.71 0.71 -3.80
C TYR A 104 16.73 -0.71 -4.39
N ARG A 105 17.90 -1.33 -4.34
CA ARG A 105 18.09 -2.72 -4.78
C ARG A 105 17.67 -3.61 -3.61
N GLN A 106 16.57 -4.34 -3.77
CA GLN A 106 16.17 -5.32 -2.77
C GLN A 106 16.81 -6.67 -3.11
N THR A 107 17.50 -7.23 -2.13
CA THR A 107 17.92 -8.62 -2.16
C THR A 107 16.72 -9.48 -1.77
N VAL A 108 16.28 -10.34 -2.69
CA VAL A 108 15.21 -11.30 -2.40
C VAL A 108 15.82 -12.69 -2.38
N THR A 109 15.74 -13.34 -1.22
CA THR A 109 16.11 -14.74 -1.04
C THR A 109 14.87 -15.59 -1.26
N TYR A 110 14.97 -16.59 -2.13
CA TYR A 110 13.85 -17.49 -2.43
C TYR A 110 14.33 -18.94 -2.52
N ARG A 111 13.38 -19.87 -2.43
CA ARG A 111 13.64 -21.31 -2.52
C ARG A 111 13.50 -21.79 -3.96
N LYS A 112 14.47 -22.57 -4.42
CA LYS A 112 14.45 -23.18 -5.75
C LYS A 112 13.70 -24.52 -5.71
N TYR A 113 12.40 -24.50 -5.46
CA TYR A 113 11.59 -25.72 -5.37
C TYR A 113 11.66 -26.62 -6.62
N ARG A 114 11.96 -26.04 -7.79
CA ARG A 114 12.08 -26.76 -9.07
C ARG A 114 13.43 -27.46 -9.26
N ASP A 115 14.45 -27.08 -8.51
CA ASP A 115 15.80 -27.65 -8.60
C ASP A 115 16.02 -28.73 -7.53
N ILE A 116 14.97 -29.10 -6.78
CA ILE A 116 15.08 -30.14 -5.75
C ILE A 116 15.11 -31.51 -6.42
N ASN A 117 16.17 -32.28 -6.18
CA ASN A 117 16.24 -33.67 -6.59
C ASN A 117 15.37 -34.53 -5.67
N LEU A 118 14.28 -35.08 -6.21
CA LEU A 118 13.34 -35.90 -5.44
C LEU A 118 13.95 -37.21 -4.93
N ASP A 119 14.95 -37.75 -5.61
CA ASP A 119 15.56 -39.01 -5.22
C ASP A 119 16.46 -38.83 -3.99
N ASP A 120 17.14 -37.68 -3.87
CA ASP A 120 17.89 -37.32 -2.67
C ASP A 120 16.95 -37.18 -1.47
N ILE A 121 15.77 -36.57 -1.65
CA ILE A 121 14.76 -36.49 -0.57
C ILE A 121 14.34 -37.89 -0.10
N LYS A 122 14.08 -38.80 -1.03
CA LYS A 122 13.64 -40.15 -0.68
C LYS A 122 14.73 -40.89 0.09
N ASN A 123 15.99 -40.77 -0.35
CA ASN A 123 17.13 -41.39 0.30
C ASN A 123 17.33 -40.81 1.71
N ASP A 124 17.38 -39.48 1.83
CA ASP A 124 17.48 -38.79 3.13
C ASP A 124 16.34 -39.19 4.07
N PHE A 125 15.12 -39.28 3.54
CA PHE A 125 13.96 -39.69 4.32
C PHE A 125 14.09 -41.13 4.84
N VAL A 126 14.48 -42.07 3.98
CA VAL A 126 14.68 -43.48 4.36
C VAL A 126 15.85 -43.63 5.35
N GLU A 127 16.95 -42.90 5.14
CA GLU A 127 18.11 -42.91 6.05
C GLU A 127 17.81 -42.24 7.40
N SER A 128 16.93 -41.24 7.42
CA SER A 128 16.52 -40.54 8.65
C SER A 128 15.56 -41.35 9.53
N ILE A 129 14.94 -42.41 8.98
CA ILE A 129 14.07 -43.30 9.76
C ILE A 129 14.95 -44.36 10.42
N PRO A 130 15.01 -44.42 11.76
CA PRO A 130 15.75 -45.47 12.44
C PRO A 130 15.23 -46.84 12.00
N PRO A 131 16.12 -47.83 11.73
CA PRO A 131 15.66 -49.18 11.59
C PRO A 131 15.02 -49.60 12.92
N VAL A 132 13.81 -50.15 12.84
CA VAL A 132 12.99 -50.75 13.91
C VAL A 132 11.80 -49.90 14.39
N VAL A 133 10.65 -50.17 13.76
CA VAL A 133 9.37 -50.21 14.50
C VAL A 133 9.36 -51.54 15.24
N ASN A 134 9.69 -51.55 16.53
CA ASN A 134 9.30 -52.67 17.37
C ASN A 134 7.78 -52.61 17.49
N ALA A 135 7.09 -53.74 17.30
CA ALA A 135 5.63 -53.86 17.27
C ALA A 135 4.91 -53.48 18.58
N THR A 136 5.59 -52.80 19.50
CA THR A 136 5.16 -52.41 20.84
C THR A 136 4.98 -50.90 21.02
N GLU A 137 5.41 -50.07 20.06
CA GLU A 137 5.20 -48.62 20.12
C GLU A 137 3.73 -48.25 19.83
N PRO A 138 3.12 -47.35 20.61
CA PRO A 138 1.79 -46.81 20.31
C PRO A 138 1.76 -46.15 18.92
N VAL A 139 0.64 -46.29 18.21
CA VAL A 139 0.45 -45.73 16.87
C VAL A 139 0.73 -44.22 16.82
N ASP A 140 0.32 -43.49 17.87
CA ASP A 140 0.55 -42.04 17.96
C ASP A 140 2.04 -41.68 18.01
N SER A 141 2.87 -42.50 18.67
CA SER A 141 4.33 -42.33 18.70
C SER A 141 4.94 -42.51 17.32
N LEU A 142 4.46 -43.50 16.56
CA LEU A 142 4.91 -43.77 15.20
C LEU A 142 4.51 -42.66 14.22
N VAL A 143 3.29 -42.13 14.35
CA VAL A 143 2.81 -40.99 13.55
C VAL A 143 3.61 -39.73 13.88
N SER A 144 3.90 -39.49 15.15
CA SER A 144 4.73 -38.36 15.59
C SER A 144 6.16 -38.45 15.05
N LEU A 145 6.76 -39.65 15.09
CA LEU A 145 8.09 -39.90 14.54
C LEU A 145 8.14 -39.66 13.02
N TYR A 146 7.15 -40.18 12.28
CA TYR A 146 7.02 -39.94 10.84
C TYR A 146 6.93 -38.44 10.51
N ASN A 147 6.01 -37.73 11.16
CA ASN A 147 5.78 -36.31 10.89
C ASN A 147 7.00 -35.45 11.25
N THR A 148 7.65 -35.74 12.37
CA THR A 148 8.84 -35.00 12.82
C THR A 148 10.02 -35.21 11.87
N ASN A 149 10.23 -36.44 11.40
CA ASN A 149 11.27 -36.74 10.40
C ASN A 149 10.97 -36.11 9.04
N LEU A 150 9.72 -36.13 8.59
CA LEU A 150 9.33 -35.45 7.34
C LEU A 150 9.63 -33.95 7.42
N ILE A 151 9.29 -33.31 8.55
CA ILE A 151 9.55 -31.88 8.78
C ILE A 151 11.06 -31.61 8.80
N SER A 152 11.86 -32.45 9.45
CA SER A 152 13.32 -32.25 9.56
C SER A 152 14.03 -32.36 8.20
N VAL A 153 13.66 -33.35 7.38
CA VAL A 153 14.18 -33.53 6.01
C VAL A 153 13.80 -32.33 5.14
N ILE A 154 12.52 -31.92 5.18
CA ILE A 154 12.05 -30.74 4.45
C ILE A 154 12.79 -29.47 4.92
N ASP A 155 13.05 -29.32 6.22
CA ASP A 155 13.77 -28.17 6.79
C ASP A 155 15.25 -28.15 6.42
N SER A 156 15.90 -29.30 6.30
CA SER A 156 17.27 -29.37 5.81
C SER A 156 17.38 -28.88 4.36
N LEU A 157 16.45 -29.32 3.50
CA LEU A 157 16.36 -28.84 2.11
C LEU A 157 16.13 -27.33 2.01
N LYS A 158 15.49 -26.70 3.02
CA LYS A 158 15.31 -25.24 3.06
C LYS A 158 16.62 -24.48 3.21
N ARG A 159 17.68 -25.07 3.78
CA ARG A 159 18.99 -24.40 3.95
C ARG A 159 19.81 -24.49 2.67
N ASP A 160 19.82 -25.66 2.03
CA ASP A 160 20.78 -25.96 0.97
C ASP A 160 20.31 -25.48 -0.42
N ASN A 161 19.01 -25.17 -0.59
CA ASN A 161 18.40 -24.77 -1.87
C ASN A 161 17.89 -23.31 -1.90
N THR A 162 18.63 -22.42 -1.24
CA THR A 162 18.37 -20.98 -1.31
C THR A 162 19.10 -20.33 -2.48
N SER A 163 18.43 -19.39 -3.14
CA SER A 163 19.03 -18.56 -4.18
C SER A 163 18.69 -17.11 -3.94
N THR A 164 19.65 -16.27 -4.29
CA THR A 164 19.57 -14.82 -4.12
C THR A 164 19.43 -14.17 -5.47
N LYS A 165 18.36 -13.41 -5.66
CA LYS A 165 18.20 -12.55 -6.84
C LYS A 165 18.03 -11.11 -6.43
N TYR A 166 18.55 -10.24 -7.28
CA TYR A 166 18.41 -8.80 -7.14
C TYR A 166 17.16 -8.36 -7.90
N ARG A 167 16.24 -7.72 -7.19
CA ARG A 167 15.07 -7.11 -7.79
C ARG A 167 15.22 -5.59 -7.67
N VAL A 168 15.14 -4.92 -8.82
CA VAL A 168 15.02 -3.46 -8.85
C VAL A 168 13.54 -3.15 -8.67
N ALA A 169 13.18 -2.50 -7.57
CA ALA A 169 11.84 -1.93 -7.42
C ALA A 169 11.75 -0.68 -8.31
N HIS A 170 10.75 -0.63 -9.20
CA HIS A 170 10.59 0.40 -10.24
C HIS A 170 9.75 1.58 -9.77
#